data_AF-A5E2J3-F1
#
_entry.id   AF-A5E2J3-F1
#
_cell.length_a   1.000
_cell.length_b   1.000
_cell.length_c   1.000
_cell.angle_alpha   90.00
_cell.angle_beta   90.00
_cell.angle_gamma   90.00
#
_symmetry.space_group_name_H-M   'P 1'
#
loop_
_entity.id
_entity.type
_entity.pdbx_description
1 polymer ?
#
loop_
_entity_poly.entity_id
_entity_poly.type
_entity_poly.pdbx_seq_one_letter_code
_entity_poly.pdbx_strand_id
1 'polypeptide(L)'
;MTLTLPNIHEYTAVHGLMRLLQHQNNYPDPGSGAHVLSAQARNLLGPNIPDVMVGYTVAMQYNLFGDYPFTKDIAPSAVFTALFGLVLVAHLTIFTINYSRGHYFWPQIGFIVYAICRLLGFALRIAWSHDLSNTGIGVTGEVFLILPTVLLPSYNLILAQRIFTWRHPVGGSRRLFWNLMLTLYAVVAGVVAMTIVASTCMNIYLLGAPNFQRYIHVIQASSILIITYSLTAVALIALAFFFKPTRKDENLCTYQPWWIESFSPFYFVRKGEPQEAAMSFLKRNHNHRFAIRVIAATHHHYKMVKGLTTERGDLTHNTSMMIIAATTLIILIGAILRSVVCFQARIMYERSAVGSAAMMYVWWGGLEIVVNILYLVGRVDLRFYRPDRLPKHIQHINTAEQSLYPSEIESTVDIDEHGRVIESGNHSIKEEDYDTDKTDESRNSSDTDEFYFYDGPAAGGEDTSFSSPESQYVPDINGQKGSRASQLARKKPQLPYPNNEKSDAESDFQF
;
A
#
# COMPACT_ATOMS: atom_id res chain seq x y z
N MET A 1 -14.49 -13.03 39.38
CA MET A 1 -15.50 -12.09 39.87
C MET A 1 -16.01 -11.30 38.67
N THR A 2 -17.32 -11.17 38.47
CA THR A 2 -17.87 -10.42 37.32
C THR A 2 -17.95 -8.95 37.71
N LEU A 3 -17.12 -8.10 37.11
CA LEU A 3 -17.06 -6.69 37.45
C LEU A 3 -18.34 -5.98 36.97
N THR A 4 -19.29 -5.77 37.89
CA THR A 4 -20.49 -4.98 37.63
C THR A 4 -20.14 -3.50 37.75
N LEU A 5 -20.36 -2.72 36.69
CA LEU A 5 -20.14 -1.28 36.74
C LEU A 5 -21.04 -0.65 37.81
N PRO A 6 -20.50 0.15 38.76
CA PRO A 6 -21.30 0.81 39.77
C PRO A 6 -22.18 1.89 39.14
N ASN A 7 -23.33 2.17 39.74
CA ASN A 7 -24.17 3.29 39.32
C ASN A 7 -23.45 4.61 39.64
N ILE A 8 -22.98 5.30 38.60
CA ILE A 8 -22.24 6.57 38.72
C ILE A 8 -23.12 7.73 39.20
N HIS A 9 -24.44 7.64 39.00
CA HIS A 9 -25.42 8.66 39.37
C HIS A 9 -25.85 8.58 40.83
N GLU A 10 -25.54 7.47 41.52
CA GLU A 10 -25.76 7.31 42.96
C GLU A 10 -24.57 7.83 43.76
N TYR A 11 -24.86 8.61 44.81
CA TYR A 11 -23.83 9.13 45.70
C TYR A 11 -23.34 8.05 46.67
N THR A 12 -22.32 7.31 46.25
CA THR A 12 -21.63 6.29 47.05
C THR A 12 -20.36 6.83 47.69
N ALA A 13 -19.80 6.11 48.68
CA ALA A 13 -18.49 6.46 49.25
C ALA A 13 -17.38 6.52 48.18
N VAL A 14 -17.46 5.67 47.14
CA VAL A 14 -16.54 5.69 46.00
C VAL A 14 -16.74 6.93 45.13
N HIS A 15 -17.99 7.36 44.88
CA HIS A 15 -18.28 8.62 44.20
C HIS A 15 -17.67 9.82 44.96
N GLY A 16 -17.83 9.86 46.29
CA GLY A 16 -17.23 10.87 47.16
C GLY A 16 -15.69 10.89 47.10
N LEU A 17 -15.06 9.72 47.19
CA LEU A 17 -13.60 9.57 47.08
C LEU A 17 -13.08 9.99 45.69
N MET A 18 -13.75 9.60 44.62
CA MET A 18 -13.36 9.97 43.26
C MET A 18 -13.53 11.47 43.01
N ARG A 19 -14.58 12.11 43.55
CA ARG A 19 -14.68 13.57 43.56
C ARG A 19 -13.55 14.23 44.36
N LEU A 20 -13.16 13.70 45.51
CA LEU A 20 -12.03 14.24 46.28
C LEU A 20 -10.73 14.19 45.46
N LEU A 21 -10.44 13.04 44.83
CA LEU A 21 -9.28 12.89 43.94
C LEU A 21 -9.34 13.84 42.74
N GLN A 22 -10.51 14.09 42.16
CA GLN A 22 -10.67 15.10 41.11
C GLN A 22 -10.31 16.51 41.61
N HIS A 23 -10.84 16.94 42.76
CA HIS A 23 -10.53 18.27 43.31
C HIS A 23 -9.04 18.41 43.66
N GLN A 24 -8.40 17.37 44.19
CA GLN A 24 -6.95 17.35 44.45
C GLN A 24 -6.12 17.46 43.17
N ASN A 25 -6.58 16.87 42.06
CA ASN A 25 -5.92 16.91 40.76
C ASN A 25 -6.36 18.11 39.87
N ASN A 26 -6.79 19.24 40.48
CA ASN A 26 -7.25 20.46 39.79
C ASN A 26 -8.50 20.27 38.90
N TYR A 27 -9.45 19.47 39.39
CA TYR A 27 -10.77 19.21 38.80
C TYR A 27 -10.74 18.82 37.30
N PRO A 28 -10.07 17.71 36.94
CA PRO A 28 -10.04 17.21 35.57
C PRO A 28 -11.35 16.51 35.20
N ASP A 29 -11.56 16.31 33.90
CA ASP A 29 -12.68 15.55 33.37
C ASP A 29 -12.63 14.10 33.86
N PRO A 30 -13.73 13.54 34.42
CA PRO A 30 -13.80 12.18 34.94
C PRO A 30 -13.38 11.08 33.97
N GLY A 31 -13.48 11.32 32.65
CA GLY A 31 -13.10 10.35 31.63
C GLY A 31 -11.61 10.28 31.31
N SER A 32 -10.77 11.10 31.96
CA SER A 32 -9.35 11.29 31.63
C SER A 32 -8.36 10.83 32.72
N GLY A 33 -7.09 10.64 32.33
CA GLY A 33 -5.98 10.44 33.25
C GLY A 33 -5.93 9.08 33.95
N ALA A 34 -6.63 8.06 33.44
CA ALA A 34 -6.73 6.75 34.06
C ALA A 34 -5.37 6.09 34.39
N HIS A 35 -4.32 6.34 33.59
CA HIS A 35 -2.96 5.88 33.89
C HIS A 35 -2.43 6.53 35.18
N VAL A 36 -2.55 7.86 35.30
CA VAL A 36 -2.12 8.64 36.47
C VAL A 36 -2.93 8.23 37.71
N LEU A 37 -4.25 8.11 37.58
CA LEU A 37 -5.13 7.69 38.68
C LEU A 37 -4.81 6.25 39.13
N SER A 38 -4.53 5.33 38.21
CA SER A 38 -4.12 3.96 38.57
C SER A 38 -2.76 3.92 39.27
N ALA A 39 -1.82 4.80 38.91
CA ALA A 39 -0.52 4.92 39.58
C ALA A 39 -0.68 5.51 41.00
N GLN A 40 -1.48 6.58 41.16
CA GLN A 40 -1.82 7.16 42.47
C GLN A 40 -2.51 6.11 43.37
N ALA A 41 -3.47 5.36 42.83
CA ALA A 41 -4.18 4.32 43.56
C ALA A 41 -3.26 3.16 44.00
N ARG A 42 -2.34 2.70 43.13
CA ARG A 42 -1.35 1.66 43.51
C ARG A 42 -0.39 2.13 44.60
N ASN A 43 0.03 3.39 44.57
CA ASN A 43 0.89 3.97 45.61
C ASN A 43 0.19 4.08 46.97
N LEU A 44 -1.14 4.28 46.99
CA LEU A 44 -1.92 4.45 48.21
C LEU A 44 -2.45 3.12 48.79
N LEU A 45 -2.87 2.20 47.92
CA LEU A 45 -3.62 0.99 48.29
C LEU A 45 -2.81 -0.31 48.10
N GLY A 46 -1.60 -0.23 47.55
CA GLY A 46 -0.81 -1.38 47.12
C GLY A 46 -1.19 -1.86 45.71
N PRO A 47 -0.62 -2.98 45.24
CA PRO A 47 -0.69 -3.40 43.84
C PRO A 47 -2.11 -3.72 43.34
N ASN A 48 -3.00 -4.17 44.23
CA ASN A 48 -4.35 -4.59 43.90
C ASN A 48 -5.35 -3.46 44.20
N ILE A 49 -5.77 -2.73 43.18
CA ILE A 49 -6.80 -1.70 43.31
C ILE A 49 -8.18 -2.39 43.45
N PRO A 50 -9.01 -2.04 44.46
CA PRO A 50 -10.35 -2.59 44.59
C PRO A 50 -11.24 -2.41 43.34
N ASP A 51 -11.84 -3.52 42.90
CA ASP A 51 -12.70 -3.63 41.70
C ASP A 51 -13.73 -2.50 41.55
N VAL A 52 -14.34 -2.04 42.65
CA VAL A 52 -15.37 -0.99 42.62
C VAL A 52 -14.80 0.36 42.16
N MET A 53 -13.53 0.67 42.50
CA MET A 53 -12.87 1.88 42.02
C MET A 53 -12.47 1.76 40.55
N VAL A 54 -11.96 0.59 40.12
CA VAL A 54 -11.67 0.32 38.70
C VAL A 54 -12.94 0.43 37.87
N GLY A 55 -14.04 -0.19 38.32
CA GLY A 55 -15.35 -0.13 37.68
C GLY A 55 -15.94 1.27 37.62
N TYR A 56 -15.78 2.09 38.66
CA TYR A 56 -16.22 3.48 38.64
C TYR A 56 -15.44 4.30 37.59
N THR A 57 -14.11 4.18 37.57
CA THR A 57 -13.28 4.86 36.57
C THR A 57 -13.66 4.43 35.15
N VAL A 58 -13.74 3.11 34.90
CA VAL A 58 -14.13 2.56 33.59
C VAL A 58 -15.53 3.02 33.18
N ALA A 59 -16.50 3.11 34.09
CA ALA A 59 -17.85 3.62 33.81
C ALA A 59 -17.86 5.09 33.36
N MET A 60 -16.93 5.91 33.88
CA MET A 60 -16.75 7.32 33.53
C MET A 60 -15.89 7.55 32.28
N GLN A 61 -15.08 6.58 31.85
CA GLN A 61 -14.27 6.73 30.64
C GLN A 61 -15.12 6.85 29.37
N TYR A 62 -14.53 7.46 28.34
CA TYR A 62 -15.11 7.56 27.01
C TYR A 62 -15.45 6.19 26.43
N ASN A 63 -16.66 6.01 25.91
CA ASN A 63 -17.10 4.72 25.39
C ASN A 63 -16.36 4.35 24.09
N LEU A 64 -15.63 3.24 24.14
CA LEU A 64 -14.91 2.69 22.99
C LEU A 64 -15.87 1.96 22.02
N PHE A 65 -15.54 1.95 20.73
CA PHE A 65 -16.18 1.03 19.79
C PHE A 65 -15.73 -0.40 20.10
N GLY A 66 -16.61 -1.19 20.72
CA GLY A 66 -16.29 -2.53 21.17
C GLY A 66 -16.19 -2.72 22.67
N ASP A 67 -16.56 -1.71 23.48
CA ASP A 67 -16.64 -1.83 24.94
C ASP A 67 -15.27 -2.08 25.61
N TYR A 68 -15.19 -1.88 26.93
CA TYR A 68 -14.03 -2.32 27.71
C TYR A 68 -14.11 -3.84 27.92
N PRO A 69 -12.98 -4.58 27.95
CA PRO A 69 -13.03 -6.02 28.02
C PRO A 69 -13.30 -6.51 29.45
N PHE A 70 -14.29 -7.39 29.60
CA PHE A 70 -14.58 -8.07 30.87
C PHE A 70 -14.34 -9.58 30.72
N THR A 71 -14.57 -10.37 31.77
CA THR A 71 -14.36 -11.83 31.75
C THR A 71 -15.11 -12.56 30.62
N LYS A 72 -16.27 -12.02 30.18
CA LYS A 72 -17.04 -12.51 29.02
C LYS A 72 -16.31 -12.34 27.67
N ASP A 73 -15.37 -11.40 27.57
CA ASP A 73 -14.62 -11.07 26.36
C ASP A 73 -13.43 -12.03 26.12
N ILE A 74 -13.04 -12.82 27.12
CA ILE A 74 -11.92 -13.78 27.03
C ILE A 74 -12.15 -14.80 25.91
N ALA A 75 -13.28 -15.52 25.95
CA ALA A 75 -13.60 -16.56 24.99
C ALA A 75 -13.70 -16.06 23.52
N PRO A 76 -14.49 -15.01 23.18
CA PRO A 76 -14.53 -14.51 21.81
C PRO A 76 -13.18 -13.93 21.36
N SER A 77 -12.44 -13.22 22.23
CA SER A 77 -11.12 -12.69 21.86
C SER A 77 -10.11 -13.81 21.60
N ALA A 78 -10.15 -14.92 22.35
CA ALA A 78 -9.29 -16.09 22.11
C ALA A 78 -9.58 -16.73 20.74
N VAL A 79 -10.87 -16.88 20.38
CA VAL A 79 -11.28 -17.36 19.06
C VAL A 79 -10.77 -16.45 17.95
N PHE A 80 -10.95 -15.12 18.05
CA PHE A 80 -10.45 -14.21 17.02
C PHE A 80 -8.91 -14.14 16.98
N THR A 81 -8.22 -14.24 18.12
CA THR A 81 -6.74 -14.36 18.15
C THR A 81 -6.28 -15.57 17.35
N ALA A 82 -6.91 -16.74 17.52
CA ALA A 82 -6.61 -17.95 16.76
C ALA A 82 -6.93 -17.79 15.26
N LEU A 83 -8.10 -17.25 14.91
CA LEU A 83 -8.50 -17.03 13.51
C LEU A 83 -7.56 -16.06 12.78
N PHE A 84 -7.18 -14.93 13.40
CA PHE A 84 -6.20 -14.02 12.82
C PHE A 84 -4.78 -14.60 12.79
N GLY A 85 -4.45 -15.54 13.69
CA GLY A 85 -3.26 -16.38 13.59
C GLY A 85 -3.24 -17.26 12.33
N LEU A 86 -4.36 -17.91 12.01
CA LEU A 86 -4.48 -18.70 10.78
C LEU A 86 -4.39 -17.81 9.52
N VAL A 87 -5.01 -16.62 9.54
CA VAL A 87 -4.89 -15.63 8.46
C VAL A 87 -3.45 -15.15 8.28
N LEU A 88 -2.74 -14.87 9.38
CA LEU A 88 -1.32 -14.49 9.37
C LEU A 88 -0.45 -15.59 8.75
N VAL A 89 -0.64 -16.85 9.18
CA VAL A 89 0.06 -18.01 8.61
C VAL A 89 -0.25 -18.14 7.12
N ALA A 90 -1.51 -18.02 6.69
CA ALA A 90 -1.87 -18.09 5.27
C ALA A 90 -1.21 -17.00 4.41
N HIS A 91 -1.21 -15.74 4.88
CA HIS A 91 -0.55 -14.65 4.16
C HIS A 91 0.97 -14.81 4.11
N LEU A 92 1.61 -15.28 5.20
CA LEU A 92 3.03 -15.62 5.25
C LEU A 92 3.39 -16.78 4.31
N THR A 93 2.59 -17.85 4.30
CA THR A 93 2.80 -19.01 3.41
C THR A 93 2.76 -18.59 1.95
N ILE A 94 1.74 -17.81 1.53
CA ILE A 94 1.67 -17.27 0.16
C ILE A 94 2.87 -16.36 -0.14
N PHE A 95 3.26 -15.48 0.79
CA PHE A 95 4.40 -14.59 0.62
C PHE A 95 5.71 -15.37 0.40
N THR A 96 6.05 -16.28 1.30
CA THR A 96 7.28 -17.08 1.25
C THR A 96 7.32 -17.94 -0.02
N ILE A 97 6.21 -18.58 -0.38
CA ILE A 97 6.11 -19.38 -1.61
C ILE A 97 6.37 -18.52 -2.84
N ASN A 98 5.67 -17.39 -2.98
CA ASN A 98 5.82 -16.48 -4.12
C ASN A 98 7.23 -15.89 -4.19
N TYR A 99 7.79 -15.47 -3.05
CA TYR A 99 9.15 -14.94 -2.95
C TYR A 99 10.20 -15.97 -3.39
N SER A 100 10.09 -17.22 -2.93
CA SER A 100 10.98 -18.33 -3.31
C SER A 100 10.92 -18.70 -4.81
N ARG A 101 9.87 -18.26 -5.50
CA ARG A 101 9.62 -18.47 -6.94
C ARG A 101 9.96 -17.26 -7.80
N GLY A 102 10.46 -16.18 -7.19
CA GLY A 102 10.83 -14.94 -7.89
C GLY A 102 9.65 -13.99 -8.17
N HIS A 103 8.49 -14.23 -7.55
CA HIS A 103 7.25 -13.48 -7.75
C HIS A 103 7.01 -12.46 -6.63
N TYR A 104 7.61 -11.27 -6.75
CA TYR A 104 7.62 -10.27 -5.68
C TYR A 104 6.35 -9.42 -5.62
N PHE A 105 5.36 -9.84 -4.81
CA PHE A 105 4.17 -9.04 -4.52
C PHE A 105 4.28 -8.31 -3.17
N TRP A 106 4.98 -7.17 -3.16
CA TRP A 106 5.23 -6.36 -1.96
C TRP A 106 3.98 -5.97 -1.12
N PRO A 107 2.79 -5.70 -1.69
CA PRO A 107 1.60 -5.41 -0.89
C PRO A 107 1.18 -6.54 0.07
N GLN A 108 1.65 -7.78 -0.14
CA GLN A 108 1.43 -8.90 0.78
C GLN A 108 1.96 -8.63 2.20
N ILE A 109 3.07 -7.88 2.32
CA ILE A 109 3.63 -7.48 3.62
C ILE A 109 2.61 -6.63 4.40
N GLY A 110 1.81 -5.82 3.70
CA GLY A 110 0.71 -5.07 4.31
C GLY A 110 -0.31 -5.98 5.00
N PHE A 111 -0.80 -7.00 4.31
CA PHE A 111 -1.74 -7.97 4.89
C PHE A 111 -1.13 -8.74 6.08
N ILE A 112 0.18 -9.04 6.04
CA ILE A 112 0.91 -9.66 7.16
C ILE A 112 0.93 -8.71 8.37
N VAL A 113 1.31 -7.44 8.20
CA VAL A 113 1.33 -6.43 9.27
C VAL A 113 -0.07 -6.22 9.86
N TYR A 114 -1.09 -6.12 9.00
CA TYR A 114 -2.49 -6.04 9.41
C TYR A 114 -2.92 -7.24 10.27
N ALA A 115 -2.56 -8.47 9.86
CA ALA A 115 -2.94 -9.68 10.60
C ALA A 115 -2.21 -9.77 11.95
N ILE A 116 -0.95 -9.32 12.02
CA ILE A 116 -0.23 -9.14 13.30
C ILE A 116 -0.95 -8.13 14.20
N CYS A 117 -1.37 -6.96 13.69
CA CYS A 117 -2.13 -5.99 14.46
C CYS A 117 -3.43 -6.59 15.02
N ARG A 118 -4.21 -7.31 14.19
CA ARG A 118 -5.44 -7.97 14.65
C ARG A 118 -5.17 -9.04 15.72
N LEU A 119 -4.17 -9.90 15.52
CA LEU A 119 -3.76 -10.92 16.49
C LEU A 119 -3.35 -10.29 17.82
N LEU A 120 -2.48 -9.28 17.80
CA LEU A 120 -2.03 -8.59 19.01
C LEU A 120 -3.17 -7.83 19.70
N GLY A 121 -4.04 -7.18 18.93
CA GLY A 121 -5.20 -6.44 19.46
C GLY A 121 -6.15 -7.35 20.25
N PHE A 122 -6.51 -8.51 19.71
CA PHE A 122 -7.36 -9.47 20.44
C PHE A 122 -6.61 -10.17 21.58
N ALA A 123 -5.33 -10.48 21.45
CA ALA A 123 -4.53 -11.08 22.52
C ALA A 123 -4.36 -10.13 23.73
N LEU A 124 -4.04 -8.86 23.47
CA LEU A 124 -3.95 -7.83 24.51
C LEU A 124 -5.32 -7.51 25.14
N ARG A 125 -6.42 -7.65 24.38
CA ARG A 125 -7.78 -7.54 24.94
C ARG A 125 -8.08 -8.63 25.97
N ILE A 126 -7.56 -9.86 25.78
CA ILE A 126 -7.64 -10.93 26.80
C ILE A 126 -6.85 -10.51 28.04
N ALA A 127 -5.60 -10.06 27.87
CA ALA A 127 -4.75 -9.64 28.98
C ALA A 127 -5.38 -8.48 29.80
N TRP A 128 -5.95 -7.48 29.12
CA TRP A 128 -6.62 -6.34 29.76
C TRP A 128 -7.92 -6.74 30.48
N SER A 129 -8.60 -7.81 30.05
CA SER A 129 -9.81 -8.32 30.72
C SER A 129 -9.55 -8.88 32.13
N HIS A 130 -8.30 -9.22 32.45
CA HIS A 130 -7.90 -9.69 33.78
C HIS A 130 -7.61 -8.56 34.77
N ASP A 131 -7.12 -7.41 34.29
CA ASP A 131 -6.88 -6.22 35.09
C ASP A 131 -7.08 -4.95 34.24
N LEU A 132 -8.27 -4.35 34.34
CA LEU A 132 -8.58 -3.12 33.61
C LEU A 132 -7.74 -1.91 34.10
N SER A 133 -7.17 -1.97 35.31
CA SER A 133 -6.31 -0.91 35.84
C SER A 133 -4.95 -0.84 35.16
N ASN A 134 -4.54 -1.87 34.40
CA ASN A 134 -3.35 -1.82 33.56
C ASN A 134 -3.63 -1.11 32.23
N THR A 135 -3.74 0.22 32.29
CA THR A 135 -4.05 1.05 31.13
C THR A 135 -3.00 1.00 30.03
N GLY A 136 -1.76 0.57 30.34
CA GLY A 136 -0.71 0.39 29.34
C GLY A 136 -1.06 -0.72 28.33
N ILE A 137 -1.44 -1.89 28.84
CA ILE A 137 -1.94 -3.00 28.01
C ILE A 137 -3.20 -2.56 27.25
N GLY A 138 -4.10 -1.82 27.92
CA GLY A 138 -5.34 -1.32 27.31
C GLY A 138 -5.12 -0.41 26.11
N VAL A 139 -4.33 0.66 26.26
CA VAL A 139 -3.99 1.58 25.16
C VAL A 139 -3.29 0.85 24.02
N THR A 140 -2.32 -0.02 24.32
CA THR A 140 -1.63 -0.78 23.27
C THR A 140 -2.59 -1.71 22.52
N GLY A 141 -3.49 -2.40 23.21
CA GLY A 141 -4.53 -3.23 22.61
C GLY A 141 -5.52 -2.43 21.76
N GLU A 142 -5.98 -1.26 22.24
CA GLU A 142 -6.88 -0.38 21.50
C GLU A 142 -6.26 0.11 20.20
N VAL A 143 -5.00 0.57 20.24
CA VAL A 143 -4.24 0.98 19.05
C VAL A 143 -4.15 -0.15 18.03
N PHE A 144 -3.79 -1.37 18.45
CA PHE A 144 -3.72 -2.53 17.56
C PHE A 144 -5.09 -2.98 17.01
N LEU A 145 -6.20 -2.69 17.70
CA LEU A 145 -7.55 -2.92 17.19
C LEU A 145 -8.04 -1.81 16.23
N ILE A 146 -7.55 -0.57 16.36
CA ILE A 146 -7.91 0.56 15.51
C ILE A 146 -7.10 0.60 14.21
N LEU A 147 -5.78 0.43 14.27
CA LEU A 147 -4.88 0.48 13.10
C LEU A 147 -5.38 -0.31 11.88
N PRO A 148 -5.84 -1.57 12.00
CA PRO A 148 -6.40 -2.36 10.91
C PRO A 148 -7.50 -1.66 10.09
N THR A 149 -8.34 -0.84 10.73
CA THR A 149 -9.46 -0.14 10.08
C THR A 149 -9.00 0.91 9.07
N VAL A 150 -7.73 1.33 9.15
CA VAL A 150 -7.09 2.30 8.26
C VAL A 150 -6.18 1.60 7.25
N LEU A 151 -5.52 0.52 7.66
CA LEU A 151 -4.63 -0.28 6.80
C LEU A 151 -5.38 -0.98 5.65
N LEU A 152 -6.54 -1.59 5.91
CA LEU A 152 -7.30 -2.28 4.86
C LEU A 152 -7.77 -1.34 3.73
N PRO A 153 -8.34 -0.14 4.01
CA PRO A 153 -8.56 0.88 3.00
C PRO A 153 -7.32 1.24 2.18
N SER A 154 -6.14 1.33 2.80
CA SER A 154 -4.90 1.62 2.07
C SER A 154 -4.51 0.50 1.11
N TYR A 155 -4.67 -0.76 1.49
CA TYR A 155 -4.43 -1.86 0.57
C TYR A 155 -5.45 -1.84 -0.57
N ASN A 156 -6.74 -1.64 -0.29
CA ASN A 156 -7.75 -1.47 -1.34
C ASN A 156 -7.43 -0.30 -2.30
N LEU A 157 -6.90 0.82 -1.81
CA LEU A 157 -6.47 1.93 -2.65
C LEU A 157 -5.25 1.57 -3.53
N ILE A 158 -4.26 0.85 -2.99
CA ILE A 158 -3.10 0.35 -3.76
C ILE A 158 -3.55 -0.63 -4.86
N LEU A 159 -4.55 -1.49 -4.58
CA LEU A 159 -5.13 -2.41 -5.56
C LEU A 159 -5.96 -1.67 -6.61
N ALA A 160 -6.76 -0.68 -6.21
CA ALA A 160 -7.52 0.19 -7.12
C ALA A 160 -6.60 1.02 -8.03
N GLN A 161 -5.49 1.55 -7.51
CA GLN A 161 -4.45 2.23 -8.30
C GLN A 161 -3.88 1.32 -9.39
N ARG A 162 -3.75 0.01 -9.12
CA ARG A 162 -3.27 -0.97 -10.09
C ARG A 162 -4.28 -1.21 -11.22
N ILE A 163 -5.58 -1.31 -10.92
CA ILE A 163 -6.65 -1.34 -11.95
C ILE A 163 -6.67 -0.05 -12.76
N PHE A 164 -6.65 1.12 -12.10
CA PHE A 164 -6.67 2.42 -12.78
C PHE A 164 -5.53 2.55 -13.79
N THR A 165 -4.29 2.22 -13.38
CA THR A 165 -3.12 2.27 -14.30
C THR A 165 -3.11 1.20 -15.38
N TRP A 166 -3.90 0.13 -15.25
CA TRP A 166 -4.10 -0.85 -16.33
C TRP A 166 -5.11 -0.34 -17.35
N ARG A 167 -6.18 0.33 -16.88
CA ARG A 167 -7.22 0.93 -17.72
C ARG A 167 -6.80 2.26 -18.37
N HIS A 168 -5.89 2.99 -17.73
CA HIS A 168 -5.38 4.30 -18.14
C HIS A 168 -3.86 4.36 -17.95
N PRO A 169 -3.06 3.62 -18.75
CA PRO A 169 -1.62 3.54 -18.58
C PRO A 169 -0.90 4.90 -18.71
N VAL A 170 -1.36 5.78 -19.61
CA VAL A 170 -0.80 7.15 -19.72
C VAL A 170 -1.23 7.98 -18.51
N GLY A 171 -2.52 8.01 -18.18
CA GLY A 171 -3.06 8.77 -17.04
C GLY A 171 -2.41 8.39 -15.71
N GLY A 172 -2.34 7.09 -15.43
CA GLY A 172 -1.72 6.51 -14.24
C GLY A 172 -0.19 6.63 -14.17
N SER A 173 0.48 7.10 -15.24
CA SER A 173 1.91 7.42 -15.22
C SER A 173 2.21 8.93 -15.20
N ARG A 174 1.20 9.81 -15.17
CA ARG A 174 1.40 11.26 -15.03
C ARG A 174 1.85 11.64 -13.61
N ARG A 175 2.70 12.67 -13.50
CA ARG A 175 3.17 13.20 -12.21
C ARG A 175 2.01 13.63 -11.30
N LEU A 176 0.98 14.28 -11.85
CA LEU A 176 -0.20 14.70 -11.09
C LEU A 176 -0.89 13.53 -10.37
N PHE A 177 -1.06 12.40 -11.06
CA PHE A 177 -1.66 11.20 -10.49
C PHE A 177 -0.79 10.60 -9.37
N TRP A 178 0.51 10.49 -9.59
CA TRP A 178 1.44 9.98 -8.57
C TRP A 178 1.53 10.90 -7.34
N ASN A 179 1.56 12.22 -7.54
CA ASN A 179 1.54 13.18 -6.45
C ASN A 179 0.24 13.08 -5.64
N LEU A 180 -0.93 13.00 -6.30
CA LEU A 180 -2.22 12.79 -5.65
C LEU A 180 -2.24 11.48 -4.83
N MET A 181 -1.69 10.39 -5.38
CA MET A 181 -1.62 9.11 -4.68
C MET A 181 -0.70 9.17 -3.46
N LEU A 182 0.49 9.76 -3.59
CA LEU A 182 1.42 9.96 -2.47
C LEU A 182 0.82 10.85 -1.38
N THR A 183 0.11 11.92 -1.74
CA THR A 183 -0.62 12.77 -0.79
C THR A 183 -1.69 11.97 -0.04
N LEU A 184 -2.48 11.13 -0.72
CA LEU A 184 -3.47 10.28 -0.06
C LEU A 184 -2.82 9.29 0.91
N TYR A 185 -1.70 8.68 0.56
CA TYR A 185 -0.97 7.80 1.49
C TYR A 185 -0.35 8.58 2.67
N ALA A 186 0.12 9.81 2.47
CA ALA A 186 0.66 10.66 3.54
C ALA A 186 -0.42 11.14 4.51
N VAL A 187 -1.61 11.55 4.02
CA VAL A 187 -2.77 11.90 4.85
C VAL A 187 -3.12 10.74 5.78
N VAL A 188 -3.06 9.51 5.30
CA VAL A 188 -3.37 8.31 6.08
C VAL A 188 -2.35 8.04 7.16
N ALA A 189 -1.06 8.21 6.88
CA ALA A 189 -0.03 8.14 7.92
C ALA A 189 -0.28 9.19 9.03
N GLY A 190 -0.76 10.38 8.65
CA GLY A 190 -1.22 11.41 9.59
C GLY A 190 -2.43 10.98 10.43
N VAL A 191 -3.45 10.36 9.80
CA VAL A 191 -4.62 9.80 10.51
C VAL A 191 -4.19 8.70 11.49
N VAL A 192 -3.28 7.81 11.09
CA VAL A 192 -2.69 6.78 11.96
C VAL A 192 -2.00 7.41 13.16
N ALA A 193 -1.09 8.38 12.95
CA ALA A 193 -0.41 9.08 14.03
C ALA A 193 -1.41 9.76 15.00
N MET A 194 -2.44 10.41 14.45
CA MET A 194 -3.50 11.06 15.23
C MET A 194 -4.30 10.05 16.09
N THR A 195 -4.64 8.86 15.55
CA THR A 195 -5.36 7.84 16.34
C THR A 195 -4.54 7.28 17.49
N ILE A 196 -3.24 7.05 17.28
CA ILE A 196 -2.30 6.59 18.34
C ILE A 196 -2.20 7.64 19.45
N VAL A 197 -1.98 8.91 19.06
CA VAL A 197 -1.89 10.03 20.01
C VAL A 197 -3.21 10.21 20.76
N ALA A 198 -4.36 10.09 20.10
CA ALA A 198 -5.67 10.20 20.75
C ALA A 198 -5.91 9.10 21.80
N SER A 199 -5.72 7.82 21.46
CA SER A 199 -5.89 6.71 22.42
C SER A 199 -4.97 6.87 23.64
N THR A 200 -3.72 7.30 23.41
CA THR A 200 -2.74 7.51 24.49
C THR A 200 -3.08 8.72 25.37
N CYS A 201 -3.32 9.90 24.77
CA CYS A 201 -3.44 11.17 25.50
C CYS A 201 -4.56 11.19 26.55
N MET A 202 -5.72 10.60 26.26
CA MET A 202 -6.84 10.53 27.23
C MET A 202 -6.46 9.73 28.48
N ASN A 203 -5.61 8.71 28.32
CA ASN A 203 -5.21 7.84 29.43
C ASN A 203 -4.05 8.42 30.24
N ILE A 204 -3.07 9.07 29.60
CA ILE A 204 -1.86 9.58 30.29
C ILE A 204 -1.98 10.97 30.89
N TYR A 205 -2.90 11.81 30.40
CA TYR A 205 -3.08 13.18 30.89
C TYR A 205 -4.42 13.34 31.60
N LEU A 206 -4.42 14.13 32.68
CA LEU A 206 -5.63 14.63 33.34
C LEU A 206 -6.06 15.89 32.59
N LEU A 207 -7.15 15.82 31.81
CA LEU A 207 -7.61 16.91 30.94
C LEU A 207 -8.68 17.73 31.66
N GLY A 208 -8.52 19.04 31.74
CA GLY A 208 -9.64 19.92 32.07
C GLY A 208 -10.70 19.89 30.96
N ALA A 209 -11.98 20.13 31.32
CA ALA A 209 -13.14 20.10 30.42
C ALA A 209 -12.92 20.70 29.01
N PRO A 210 -12.36 21.91 28.81
CA PRO A 210 -12.16 22.47 27.45
C PRO A 210 -11.17 21.66 26.60
N ASN A 211 -10.19 21.00 27.21
CA ASN A 211 -9.25 20.14 26.48
C ASN A 211 -9.88 18.76 26.19
N PHE A 212 -10.74 18.26 27.07
CA PHE A 212 -11.50 17.02 26.81
C PHE A 212 -12.48 17.20 25.64
N GLN A 213 -13.15 18.35 25.52
CA GLN A 213 -13.99 18.65 24.35
C GLN A 213 -13.18 18.75 23.05
N ARG A 214 -11.99 19.38 23.08
CA ARG A 214 -11.06 19.39 21.93
C ARG A 214 -10.65 17.97 21.52
N TYR A 215 -10.39 17.09 22.49
CA TYR A 215 -10.08 15.68 22.25
C TYR A 215 -11.23 14.93 21.55
N ILE A 216 -12.47 15.14 21.97
CA ILE A 216 -13.67 14.57 21.31
C ILE A 216 -13.72 15.00 19.83
N HIS A 217 -13.48 16.29 19.54
CA HIS A 217 -13.44 16.78 18.16
C HIS A 217 -12.32 16.16 17.32
N VAL A 218 -11.15 15.87 17.90
CA VAL A 218 -10.06 15.15 17.20
C VAL A 218 -10.49 13.74 16.82
N ILE A 219 -11.19 13.02 17.70
CA ILE A 219 -11.73 11.68 17.41
C ILE A 219 -12.83 11.72 16.35
N GLN A 220 -13.74 12.70 16.42
CA GLN A 220 -14.78 12.92 15.41
C GLN A 220 -14.19 13.24 14.02
N ALA A 221 -13.19 14.12 13.96
CA ALA A 221 -12.47 14.42 12.72
C ALA A 221 -11.76 13.17 12.18
N SER A 222 -11.13 12.38 13.06
CA SER A 222 -10.49 11.11 12.70
C SER A 222 -11.48 10.12 12.07
N SER A 223 -12.67 9.94 12.63
CA SER A 223 -13.64 8.97 12.09
C SER A 223 -14.19 9.41 10.73
N ILE A 224 -14.42 10.70 10.50
CA ILE A 224 -14.80 11.24 9.19
C ILE A 224 -13.68 11.06 8.16
N LEU A 225 -12.41 11.30 8.53
CA LEU A 225 -11.28 11.09 7.62
C LEU A 225 -11.13 9.62 7.22
N ILE A 226 -11.36 8.67 8.14
CA ILE A 226 -11.33 7.22 7.83
C ILE A 226 -12.46 6.83 6.88
N ILE A 227 -13.69 7.35 7.08
CA ILE A 227 -14.82 7.13 6.16
C ILE A 227 -14.48 7.67 4.76
N THR A 228 -14.10 8.94 4.65
CA THR A 228 -13.74 9.57 3.38
C THR A 228 -12.61 8.81 2.68
N TYR A 229 -11.61 8.36 3.45
CA TYR A 229 -10.51 7.58 2.90
C TYR A 229 -10.94 6.21 2.38
N SER A 230 -11.83 5.49 3.09
CA SER A 230 -12.34 4.20 2.62
C SER A 230 -13.04 4.29 1.26
N LEU A 231 -13.71 5.40 0.97
CA LEU A 231 -14.37 5.64 -0.33
C LEU A 231 -13.39 5.85 -1.49
N THR A 232 -12.12 6.22 -1.23
CA THR A 232 -11.16 6.56 -2.29
C THR A 232 -10.86 5.41 -3.26
N ALA A 233 -10.83 4.17 -2.77
CA ALA A 233 -10.58 2.99 -3.61
C ALA A 233 -11.72 2.76 -4.62
N VAL A 234 -12.97 2.86 -4.18
CA VAL A 234 -14.15 2.73 -5.04
C VAL A 234 -14.29 3.94 -5.97
N ALA A 235 -14.01 5.15 -5.49
CA ALA A 235 -13.99 6.35 -6.33
C ALA A 235 -12.94 6.26 -7.46
N LEU A 236 -11.77 5.69 -7.19
CA LEU A 236 -10.71 5.48 -8.18
C LEU A 236 -11.07 4.40 -9.21
N ILE A 237 -11.79 3.34 -8.80
CA ILE A 237 -12.37 2.37 -9.74
C ILE A 237 -13.46 3.04 -10.59
N ALA A 238 -14.39 3.77 -9.98
CA ALA A 238 -15.43 4.50 -10.71
C ALA A 238 -14.83 5.46 -11.76
N LEU A 239 -13.79 6.21 -11.39
CA LEU A 239 -13.03 7.07 -12.30
C LEU A 239 -12.43 6.30 -13.49
N ALA A 240 -11.91 5.09 -13.26
CA ALA A 240 -11.32 4.24 -14.30
C ALA A 240 -12.33 3.79 -15.37
N PHE A 241 -13.60 3.61 -15.00
CA PHE A 241 -14.65 3.12 -15.90
C PHE A 241 -15.58 4.19 -16.45
N PHE A 242 -15.77 5.29 -15.71
CA PHE A 242 -16.53 6.46 -16.15
C PHE A 242 -15.84 7.15 -17.33
N PHE A 243 -14.51 7.29 -17.29
CA PHE A 243 -13.73 7.77 -18.42
C PHE A 243 -13.26 6.61 -19.29
N LYS A 244 -13.60 6.63 -20.58
CA LYS A 244 -13.02 5.73 -21.59
C LYS A 244 -11.52 6.04 -21.76
N PRO A 245 -10.65 5.05 -22.07
CA PRO A 245 -9.25 5.30 -22.38
C PRO A 245 -9.13 6.25 -23.57
N THR A 246 -8.00 6.93 -23.68
CA THR A 246 -7.73 7.82 -24.82
C THR A 246 -7.03 7.06 -25.94
N ARG A 247 -7.07 7.59 -27.17
CA ARG A 247 -6.26 7.07 -28.30
C ARG A 247 -4.75 7.04 -28.00
N LYS A 248 -4.28 7.83 -27.02
CA LYS A 248 -2.89 7.79 -26.54
C LYS A 248 -2.60 6.60 -25.63
N ASP A 249 -3.61 6.07 -24.93
CA ASP A 249 -3.52 4.82 -24.18
C ASP A 249 -3.55 3.62 -25.14
N GLU A 250 -4.48 3.59 -26.10
CA GLU A 250 -4.66 2.50 -27.09
C GLU A 250 -3.39 2.21 -27.91
N ASN A 251 -2.73 3.28 -28.37
CA ASN A 251 -1.49 3.19 -29.16
C ASN A 251 -0.25 2.82 -28.34
N LEU A 252 -0.33 2.76 -27.00
CA LEU A 252 0.82 2.53 -26.14
C LEU A 252 1.08 1.04 -25.93
N CYS A 253 2.34 0.63 -26.14
CA CYS A 253 2.77 -0.71 -25.76
C CYS A 253 2.78 -0.86 -24.22
N THR A 254 2.04 -1.85 -23.70
CA THR A 254 2.13 -2.22 -22.28
C THR A 254 2.71 -3.63 -22.10
N TYR A 255 3.29 -3.86 -20.92
CA TYR A 255 3.90 -5.12 -20.50
C TYR A 255 3.08 -5.71 -19.36
N GLN A 256 2.60 -6.93 -19.57
CA GLN A 256 1.85 -7.70 -18.60
C GLN A 256 2.66 -8.92 -18.13
N PRO A 257 2.37 -9.46 -16.93
CA PRO A 257 2.94 -10.72 -16.48
C PRO A 257 2.24 -11.89 -17.21
N TRP A 258 2.74 -12.23 -18.40
CA TRP A 258 2.14 -13.29 -19.25
C TRP A 258 2.27 -14.70 -18.67
N TRP A 259 3.27 -14.92 -17.81
CA TRP A 259 3.50 -16.18 -17.08
C TRP A 259 2.45 -16.48 -15.99
N ILE A 260 1.46 -15.60 -15.80
CA ILE A 260 0.30 -15.87 -14.95
C ILE A 260 -0.80 -16.45 -15.85
N GLU A 261 -0.98 -17.77 -15.74
CA GLU A 261 -1.93 -18.56 -16.53
C GLU A 261 -3.32 -18.63 -15.86
N SER A 262 -3.39 -18.51 -14.52
CA SER A 262 -4.62 -18.65 -13.74
C SER A 262 -4.64 -17.78 -12.47
N PHE A 263 -5.83 -17.50 -11.94
CA PHE A 263 -6.06 -16.90 -10.62
C PHE A 263 -6.68 -17.88 -9.61
N SER A 264 -6.56 -19.20 -9.82
CA SER A 264 -7.13 -20.18 -8.90
C SER A 264 -6.41 -20.20 -7.54
N PRO A 265 -7.10 -20.51 -6.42
CA PRO A 265 -6.50 -20.50 -5.07
C PRO A 265 -5.22 -21.32 -4.94
N PHE A 266 -5.12 -22.44 -5.66
CA PHE A 266 -3.99 -23.38 -5.59
C PHE A 266 -2.96 -23.21 -6.73
N TYR A 267 -3.19 -22.30 -7.67
CA TYR A 267 -2.22 -22.02 -8.73
C TYR A 267 -1.00 -21.25 -8.20
N PHE A 268 0.18 -21.57 -8.72
CA PHE A 268 1.38 -20.79 -8.46
C PHE A 268 2.25 -20.71 -9.71
N VAL A 269 2.87 -19.55 -9.91
CA VAL A 269 3.83 -19.29 -10.98
C VAL A 269 5.02 -20.26 -10.88
N ARG A 270 5.50 -20.77 -12.01
CA ARG A 270 6.67 -21.68 -12.05
C ARG A 270 7.93 -20.91 -11.62
N LYS A 271 8.86 -21.60 -10.98
CA LYS A 271 10.04 -20.98 -10.36
C LYS A 271 10.97 -20.40 -11.44
N GLY A 272 11.21 -19.09 -11.42
CA GLY A 272 12.11 -18.41 -12.37
C GLY A 272 11.42 -17.74 -13.57
N GLU A 273 10.14 -18.01 -13.83
CA GLU A 273 9.40 -17.44 -14.97
C GLU A 273 9.43 -15.89 -15.02
N PRO A 274 9.26 -15.14 -13.90
CA PRO A 274 9.38 -13.68 -13.96
C PRO A 274 10.76 -13.18 -14.42
N GLN A 275 11.82 -13.93 -14.08
CA GLN A 275 13.20 -13.65 -14.42
C GLN A 275 13.46 -13.95 -15.91
N GLU A 276 13.05 -15.12 -16.37
CA GLU A 276 13.16 -15.54 -17.78
C GLU A 276 12.33 -14.65 -18.71
N ALA A 277 11.12 -14.29 -18.27
CA ALA A 277 10.28 -13.31 -18.95
C ALA A 277 10.96 -11.94 -19.09
N ALA A 278 11.57 -11.44 -18.00
CA ALA A 278 12.33 -10.20 -18.04
C ALA A 278 13.56 -10.30 -18.97
N MET A 279 14.28 -11.42 -18.97
CA MET A 279 15.44 -11.65 -19.84
C MET A 279 15.06 -11.72 -21.32
N SER A 280 13.98 -12.43 -21.68
CA SER A 280 13.51 -12.48 -23.07
C SER A 280 13.14 -11.08 -23.59
N PHE A 281 12.67 -10.21 -22.70
CA PHE A 281 12.34 -8.82 -23.03
C PHE A 281 13.56 -7.95 -23.33
N LEU A 282 14.72 -8.25 -22.74
CA LEU A 282 15.97 -7.52 -23.03
C LEU A 282 16.51 -7.83 -24.43
N LYS A 283 16.20 -9.01 -24.97
CA LYS A 283 16.54 -9.38 -26.35
C LYS A 283 15.63 -8.72 -27.40
N ARG A 284 14.60 -7.96 -26.98
CA ARG A 284 13.65 -7.29 -27.90
C ARG A 284 14.05 -5.86 -28.22
N ASN A 285 13.42 -5.34 -29.28
CA ASN A 285 13.58 -3.99 -29.81
C ASN A 285 13.46 -2.92 -28.71
N HIS A 286 14.26 -1.85 -28.82
CA HIS A 286 14.41 -0.79 -27.83
C HIS A 286 13.07 -0.18 -27.37
N ASN A 287 12.14 0.07 -28.30
CA ASN A 287 10.80 0.61 -28.00
C ASN A 287 10.01 -0.24 -27.00
N HIS A 288 10.17 -1.56 -27.01
CA HIS A 288 9.49 -2.41 -26.04
C HIS A 288 10.04 -2.21 -24.62
N ARG A 289 11.33 -1.89 -24.45
CA ARG A 289 11.95 -1.73 -23.11
C ARG A 289 11.29 -0.65 -22.25
N PHE A 290 10.69 0.36 -22.89
CA PHE A 290 9.96 1.46 -22.25
C PHE A 290 8.47 1.17 -22.00
N ALA A 291 7.93 0.01 -22.42
CA ALA A 291 6.52 -0.35 -22.27
C ALA A 291 6.04 -0.29 -20.81
N ILE A 292 4.89 0.34 -20.57
CA ILE A 292 4.36 0.55 -19.21
C ILE A 292 3.95 -0.79 -18.59
N ARG A 293 4.39 -1.03 -17.34
CA ARG A 293 4.07 -2.26 -16.60
C ARG A 293 2.67 -2.17 -16.00
N VAL A 294 1.80 -3.12 -16.35
CA VAL A 294 0.40 -3.22 -15.89
C VAL A 294 0.09 -4.65 -15.38
N ILE A 295 -1.11 -4.85 -14.81
CA ILE A 295 -1.56 -6.14 -14.26
C ILE A 295 -2.06 -7.09 -15.36
N ALA A 296 -2.11 -8.39 -15.07
CA ALA A 296 -2.52 -9.43 -16.03
C ALA A 296 -4.02 -9.41 -16.36
N ALA A 297 -4.36 -9.23 -17.63
CA ALA A 297 -5.69 -9.46 -18.20
C ALA A 297 -5.60 -10.35 -19.44
N THR A 298 -6.67 -11.03 -19.84
CA THR A 298 -6.73 -11.76 -21.14
C THR A 298 -7.35 -10.89 -22.25
N HIS A 299 -8.38 -10.11 -21.92
CA HIS A 299 -8.89 -9.08 -22.82
C HIS A 299 -8.06 -7.79 -22.73
N HIS A 300 -7.89 -7.11 -23.87
CA HIS A 300 -6.99 -5.97 -24.02
C HIS A 300 -7.70 -4.79 -24.69
N HIS A 301 -7.27 -3.58 -24.37
CA HIS A 301 -7.70 -2.34 -25.04
C HIS A 301 -6.51 -1.57 -25.64
N TYR A 302 -5.32 -2.19 -25.68
CA TYR A 302 -4.04 -1.55 -26.02
C TYR A 302 -3.13 -2.58 -26.70
N LYS A 303 -2.15 -2.11 -27.46
CA LYS A 303 -1.12 -2.99 -28.05
C LYS A 303 -0.29 -3.65 -26.94
N MET A 304 -0.23 -4.98 -26.98
CA MET A 304 0.48 -5.80 -26.00
C MET A 304 1.77 -6.36 -26.57
N VAL A 305 2.83 -6.41 -25.76
CA VAL A 305 4.04 -7.18 -26.13
C VAL A 305 3.89 -8.62 -25.62
N LYS A 306 3.59 -9.57 -26.52
CA LYS A 306 3.31 -10.99 -26.20
C LYS A 306 4.50 -11.71 -25.52
N GLY A 307 4.22 -12.81 -24.81
CA GLY A 307 5.22 -13.72 -24.25
C GLY A 307 5.90 -14.60 -25.30
N LEU A 308 6.62 -15.64 -24.87
CA LEU A 308 7.07 -16.74 -25.76
C LEU A 308 6.00 -17.84 -25.96
N THR A 309 4.96 -17.82 -25.14
CA THR A 309 3.86 -18.80 -25.13
C THR A 309 2.52 -18.10 -25.31
N THR A 310 1.59 -18.77 -26.00
CA THR A 310 0.24 -18.27 -26.33
C THR A 310 -0.85 -18.93 -25.50
N GLU A 311 -0.53 -20.05 -24.81
CA GLU A 311 -1.47 -20.77 -23.94
C GLU A 311 -1.75 -19.98 -22.66
N ARG A 312 -3.01 -19.53 -22.49
CA ARG A 312 -3.44 -18.76 -21.32
C ARG A 312 -4.93 -18.97 -21.05
N GLY A 313 -5.31 -19.06 -19.78
CA GLY A 313 -6.72 -19.06 -19.38
C GLY A 313 -7.37 -17.68 -19.53
N ASP A 314 -8.69 -17.62 -19.38
CA ASP A 314 -9.40 -16.34 -19.30
C ASP A 314 -9.16 -15.66 -17.94
N LEU A 315 -8.62 -14.44 -17.99
CA LEU A 315 -8.23 -13.62 -16.85
C LEU A 315 -8.95 -12.28 -16.96
N THR A 316 -10.18 -12.24 -16.45
CA THR A 316 -10.98 -11.01 -16.36
C THR A 316 -10.77 -10.27 -15.03
N HIS A 317 -10.90 -8.94 -15.07
CA HIS A 317 -10.83 -8.10 -13.87
C HIS A 317 -12.19 -7.85 -13.19
N ASN A 318 -13.29 -8.43 -13.69
CA ASN A 318 -14.62 -8.28 -13.09
C ASN A 318 -14.63 -8.77 -11.63
N THR A 319 -14.02 -9.93 -11.39
CA THR A 319 -13.83 -10.49 -10.05
C THR A 319 -12.84 -9.67 -9.21
N SER A 320 -11.79 -9.10 -9.81
CA SER A 320 -10.86 -8.17 -9.12
C SER A 320 -11.57 -6.89 -8.62
N MET A 321 -12.45 -6.31 -9.43
CA MET A 321 -13.26 -5.15 -9.05
C MET A 321 -14.26 -5.50 -7.95
N MET A 322 -14.96 -6.63 -8.09
CA MET A 322 -15.90 -7.13 -7.09
C MET A 322 -15.24 -7.32 -5.72
N ILE A 323 -14.03 -7.88 -5.67
CA ILE A 323 -13.26 -8.03 -4.42
C ILE A 323 -13.06 -6.67 -3.75
N ILE A 324 -12.52 -5.66 -4.46
CA ILE A 324 -12.28 -4.33 -3.86
C ILE A 324 -13.60 -3.67 -3.45
N ALA A 325 -14.65 -3.75 -4.28
CA ALA A 325 -15.94 -3.13 -3.97
C ALA A 325 -16.59 -3.75 -2.73
N ALA A 326 -16.63 -5.09 -2.65
CA ALA A 326 -17.22 -5.81 -1.52
C ALA A 326 -16.42 -5.60 -0.23
N THR A 327 -15.08 -5.69 -0.26
CA THR A 327 -14.27 -5.45 0.94
C THR A 327 -14.34 -4.00 1.38
N THR A 328 -14.33 -3.04 0.45
CA THR A 328 -14.50 -1.61 0.78
C THR A 328 -15.86 -1.33 1.41
N LEU A 329 -16.95 -1.94 0.91
CA LEU A 329 -18.28 -1.80 1.49
C LEU A 329 -18.34 -2.29 2.94
N ILE A 330 -17.76 -3.46 3.22
CA ILE A 330 -17.68 -4.02 4.58
C ILE A 330 -16.92 -3.07 5.52
N ILE A 331 -15.75 -2.59 5.09
CA ILE A 331 -14.91 -1.69 5.90
C ILE A 331 -15.60 -0.34 6.12
N LEU A 332 -16.25 0.21 5.08
CA LEU A 332 -17.00 1.46 5.12
C LEU A 332 -18.10 1.41 6.18
N ILE A 333 -18.91 0.34 6.22
CA ILE A 333 -19.98 0.21 7.21
C ILE A 333 -19.39 0.11 8.63
N GLY A 334 -18.31 -0.65 8.83
CA GLY A 334 -17.58 -0.69 10.10
C GLY A 334 -17.04 0.68 10.54
N ALA A 335 -16.51 1.48 9.60
CA ALA A 335 -16.05 2.85 9.85
C ALA A 335 -17.20 3.81 10.20
N ILE A 336 -18.36 3.68 9.53
CA ILE A 336 -19.58 4.44 9.85
C ILE A 336 -20.06 4.11 11.26
N LEU A 337 -20.14 2.83 11.63
CA LEU A 337 -20.56 2.41 12.98
C LEU A 337 -19.61 2.91 14.08
N ARG A 338 -18.29 2.86 13.84
CA ARG A 338 -17.31 3.50 14.73
C ARG A 338 -17.57 5.01 14.83
N SER A 339 -17.80 5.68 13.70
CA SER A 339 -18.07 7.13 13.68
C SER A 339 -19.34 7.49 14.44
N VAL A 340 -20.41 6.68 14.38
CA VAL A 340 -21.61 6.89 15.21
C VAL A 340 -21.26 6.89 16.70
N VAL A 341 -20.38 5.98 17.17
CA VAL A 341 -19.91 5.98 18.57
C VAL A 341 -19.05 7.22 18.86
N CYS A 342 -18.14 7.59 17.96
CA CYS A 342 -17.30 8.79 18.08
C CYS A 342 -18.11 10.10 18.20
N PHE A 343 -19.21 10.21 17.45
CA PHE A 343 -20.11 11.37 17.47
C PHE A 343 -21.10 11.33 18.64
N GLN A 344 -21.51 10.15 19.11
CA GLN A 344 -22.30 10.02 20.34
C GLN A 344 -21.52 10.49 21.57
N ALA A 345 -20.20 10.33 21.58
CA ALA A 345 -19.28 10.86 22.60
C ALA A 345 -19.70 10.58 24.06
N ARG A 346 -20.36 9.44 24.29
CA ARG A 346 -20.88 9.05 25.59
C ARG A 346 -19.81 8.43 26.47
N ILE A 347 -20.01 8.52 27.77
CA ILE A 347 -19.31 7.69 28.74
C ILE A 347 -19.76 6.21 28.64
N MET A 348 -18.88 5.32 29.07
CA MET A 348 -19.06 3.86 29.04
C MET A 348 -20.32 3.37 29.77
N TYR A 349 -20.71 4.02 30.88
CA TYR A 349 -21.95 3.72 31.59
C TYR A 349 -23.20 3.85 30.70
N GLU A 350 -23.25 4.89 29.85
CA GLU A 350 -24.41 5.27 29.03
C GLU A 350 -24.28 4.83 27.56
N ARG A 351 -23.39 3.85 27.29
CA ARG A 351 -23.07 3.39 25.95
C ARG A 351 -24.29 2.94 25.15
N SER A 352 -24.26 3.22 23.86
CA SER A 352 -25.28 2.71 22.93
C SER A 352 -25.03 1.25 22.57
N ALA A 353 -26.04 0.58 22.02
CA ALA A 353 -25.90 -0.77 21.46
C ALA A 353 -24.82 -0.85 20.36
N VAL A 354 -24.59 0.24 19.63
CA VAL A 354 -23.55 0.35 18.58
C VAL A 354 -22.13 0.27 19.16
N GLY A 355 -21.94 0.77 20.39
CA GLY A 355 -20.66 0.68 21.11
C GLY A 355 -20.37 -0.67 21.77
N SER A 356 -21.33 -1.61 21.76
CA SER A 356 -21.20 -2.88 22.47
C SER A 356 -20.10 -3.79 21.91
N ALA A 357 -19.53 -4.63 22.78
CA ALA A 357 -18.50 -5.62 22.40
C ALA A 357 -18.92 -6.50 21.22
N ALA A 358 -20.20 -6.88 21.15
CA ALA A 358 -20.75 -7.68 20.06
C ALA A 358 -20.55 -7.02 18.67
N MET A 359 -20.70 -5.70 18.58
CA MET A 359 -20.52 -4.97 17.31
C MET A 359 -19.06 -5.02 16.85
N MET A 360 -18.10 -4.89 17.77
CA MET A 360 -16.69 -5.05 17.44
C MET A 360 -16.37 -6.48 17.00
N TYR A 361 -16.85 -7.51 17.69
CA TYR A 361 -16.62 -8.90 17.29
C TYR A 361 -17.23 -9.25 15.92
N VAL A 362 -18.37 -8.65 15.56
CA VAL A 362 -18.96 -8.80 14.22
C VAL A 362 -18.15 -8.06 13.16
N TRP A 363 -17.85 -6.76 13.36
CA TRP A 363 -17.29 -5.90 12.32
C TRP A 363 -15.77 -5.95 12.22
N TRP A 364 -15.05 -5.91 13.35
CA TRP A 364 -13.58 -6.00 13.40
C TRP A 364 -13.06 -7.44 13.51
N GLY A 365 -13.93 -8.36 13.92
CA GLY A 365 -13.67 -9.80 13.94
C GLY A 365 -14.19 -10.47 12.67
N GLY A 366 -15.44 -10.94 12.71
CA GLY A 366 -16.02 -11.86 11.72
C GLY A 366 -16.01 -11.35 10.29
N LEU A 367 -16.50 -10.12 10.05
CA LEU A 367 -16.56 -9.55 8.70
C LEU A 367 -15.17 -9.21 8.14
N GLU A 368 -14.21 -8.88 9.00
CA GLU A 368 -12.82 -8.74 8.57
C GLU A 368 -12.16 -10.09 8.24
N ILE A 369 -12.50 -11.18 8.94
CA ILE A 369 -12.10 -12.53 8.51
C ILE A 369 -12.68 -12.85 7.12
N VAL A 370 -13.94 -12.48 6.83
CA VAL A 370 -14.53 -12.61 5.47
C VAL A 370 -13.75 -11.79 4.44
N VAL A 371 -13.33 -10.56 4.76
CA VAL A 371 -12.47 -9.73 3.90
C VAL A 371 -11.13 -10.42 3.59
N ASN A 372 -10.49 -11.03 4.59
CA ASN A 372 -9.25 -11.78 4.37
C ASN A 372 -9.47 -13.05 3.53
N ILE A 373 -10.58 -13.76 3.73
CA ILE A 373 -10.96 -14.90 2.86
C ILE A 373 -11.13 -14.44 1.41
N LEU A 374 -11.76 -13.28 1.16
CA LEU A 374 -11.89 -12.71 -0.19
C LEU A 374 -10.53 -12.37 -0.81
N TYR A 375 -9.55 -11.90 -0.03
CA TYR A 375 -8.20 -11.64 -0.54
C TYR A 375 -7.40 -12.91 -0.82
N LEU A 376 -7.49 -13.91 0.07
CA LEU A 376 -6.78 -15.18 -0.03
C LEU A 376 -7.35 -16.07 -1.15
N VAL A 377 -8.65 -16.34 -1.15
CA VAL A 377 -9.34 -17.12 -2.19
C VAL A 377 -9.33 -16.36 -3.52
N GLY A 378 -9.46 -15.03 -3.46
CA GLY A 378 -9.33 -14.18 -4.64
C GLY A 378 -7.93 -14.15 -5.25
N ARG A 379 -6.89 -14.64 -4.56
CA ARG A 379 -5.47 -14.57 -4.99
C ARG A 379 -5.10 -13.17 -5.50
N VAL A 380 -5.31 -12.20 -4.60
CA VAL A 380 -4.98 -10.78 -4.82
C VAL A 380 -3.50 -10.59 -5.18
N ASP A 381 -2.64 -11.47 -4.66
CA ASP A 381 -1.22 -11.54 -5.02
C ASP A 381 -0.99 -11.71 -6.52
N LEU A 382 -1.75 -12.59 -7.18
CA LEU A 382 -1.66 -12.82 -8.62
C LEU A 382 -2.44 -11.76 -9.41
N ARG A 383 -3.69 -11.49 -9.01
CA ARG A 383 -4.62 -10.59 -9.73
C ARG A 383 -4.11 -9.17 -9.89
N PHE A 384 -3.37 -8.70 -8.90
CA PHE A 384 -2.86 -7.34 -8.85
C PHE A 384 -1.33 -7.30 -8.98
N TYR A 385 -0.69 -8.43 -9.30
CA TYR A 385 0.73 -8.45 -9.58
C TYR A 385 1.06 -7.51 -10.74
N ARG A 386 2.07 -6.66 -10.53
CA ARG A 386 2.64 -5.79 -11.57
C ARG A 386 4.15 -6.05 -11.60
N PRO A 387 4.72 -6.41 -12.76
CA PRO A 387 6.16 -6.52 -12.94
C PRO A 387 6.88 -5.21 -12.62
N ASP A 388 8.11 -5.31 -12.09
CA ASP A 388 8.95 -4.15 -11.85
C ASP A 388 9.45 -3.50 -13.14
N ARG A 389 9.78 -2.21 -13.06
CA ARG A 389 10.41 -1.47 -14.16
C ARG A 389 11.86 -1.91 -14.32
N LEU A 390 12.32 -2.05 -15.56
CA LEU A 390 13.74 -2.27 -15.84
C LEU A 390 14.58 -1.09 -15.31
N PRO A 391 15.80 -1.31 -14.79
CA PRO A 391 16.72 -0.22 -14.43
C PRO A 391 17.02 0.66 -15.64
N LYS A 392 17.12 1.99 -15.43
CA LYS A 392 17.36 2.97 -16.52
C LYS A 392 18.55 2.57 -17.39
N HIS A 393 19.66 2.16 -16.78
CA HIS A 393 20.87 1.76 -17.50
C HIS A 393 20.67 0.58 -18.46
N ILE A 394 19.67 -0.29 -18.23
CA ILE A 394 19.31 -1.41 -19.11
C ILE A 394 18.32 -0.98 -20.21
N GLN A 395 17.42 -0.05 -19.90
CA GLN A 395 16.47 0.51 -20.89
C GLN A 395 17.20 1.18 -22.04
N HIS A 396 18.29 1.92 -21.76
CA HIS A 396 19.08 2.66 -22.74
C HIS A 396 20.19 1.86 -23.45
N ILE A 397 20.31 0.54 -23.23
CA ILE A 397 21.29 -0.27 -23.97
C ILE A 397 20.79 -0.47 -25.40
N ASN A 398 21.40 0.19 -26.38
CA ASN A 398 21.25 -0.21 -27.78
C ASN A 398 21.94 -1.57 -27.99
N THR A 399 21.18 -2.65 -27.86
CA THR A 399 21.68 -4.01 -28.10
C THR A 399 21.79 -4.23 -29.61
N ALA A 400 23.01 -4.52 -30.08
CA ALA A 400 23.30 -4.74 -31.50
C ALA A 400 22.67 -6.01 -32.09
N GLU A 401 22.20 -6.94 -31.24
CA GLU A 401 21.38 -8.08 -31.65
C GLU A 401 19.94 -7.64 -31.97
N GLN A 402 19.76 -6.78 -32.97
CA GLN A 402 18.47 -6.56 -33.60
C GLN A 402 18.22 -7.70 -34.59
N SER A 403 17.43 -8.69 -34.18
CA SER A 403 16.90 -9.69 -35.09
C SER A 403 16.11 -9.01 -36.22
N LEU A 404 16.39 -9.38 -37.46
CA LEU A 404 15.81 -8.79 -38.69
C LEU A 404 14.27 -8.93 -38.80
N TYR A 405 13.65 -9.68 -37.89
CA TYR A 405 12.21 -9.89 -37.83
C TYR A 405 11.54 -8.91 -36.85
N PRO A 406 10.58 -8.09 -37.30
CA PRO A 406 9.73 -7.34 -36.38
C PRO A 406 8.91 -8.33 -35.55
N SER A 407 9.10 -8.31 -34.23
CA SER A 407 8.33 -9.13 -33.30
C SER A 407 6.84 -8.88 -33.48
N GLU A 408 6.04 -9.95 -33.59
CA GLU A 408 4.60 -9.90 -33.86
C GLU A 408 3.86 -8.89 -32.95
N ILE A 409 3.50 -7.75 -33.54
CA ILE A 409 2.52 -6.83 -33.00
C ILE A 409 1.19 -7.27 -33.56
N GLU A 410 0.26 -7.64 -32.69
CA GLU A 410 -1.09 -8.01 -33.10
C GLU A 410 -1.81 -6.77 -33.63
N SER A 411 -1.91 -6.66 -34.97
CA SER A 411 -2.89 -5.80 -35.61
C SER A 411 -4.27 -6.41 -35.37
N THR A 412 -5.15 -5.67 -34.70
CA THR A 412 -6.52 -6.10 -34.44
C THR A 412 -7.24 -6.35 -35.75
N VAL A 413 -7.64 -7.59 -35.97
CA VAL A 413 -8.62 -7.93 -37.01
C VAL A 413 -9.98 -7.53 -36.44
N ASP A 414 -10.59 -6.49 -37.01
CA ASP A 414 -11.92 -6.06 -36.61
C ASP A 414 -12.93 -7.12 -37.08
N ILE A 415 -13.70 -7.65 -36.13
CA ILE A 415 -14.75 -8.65 -36.36
C ILE A 415 -16.09 -7.98 -36.08
N ASP A 416 -17.01 -8.02 -37.06
CA ASP A 416 -18.35 -7.43 -36.91
C ASP A 416 -19.24 -8.23 -35.93
N GLU A 417 -20.39 -7.67 -35.55
CA GLU A 417 -21.39 -8.31 -34.67
C GLU A 417 -22.00 -9.60 -35.28
N HIS A 418 -21.56 -9.99 -36.49
CA HIS A 418 -21.99 -11.18 -37.23
C HIS A 418 -20.81 -12.12 -37.55
N GLY A 419 -19.64 -11.92 -36.91
CA GLY A 419 -18.49 -12.82 -37.00
C GLY A 419 -17.66 -12.71 -38.27
N ARG A 420 -17.78 -11.63 -39.05
CA ARG A 420 -17.01 -11.44 -40.29
C ARG A 420 -15.81 -10.53 -40.07
N VAL A 421 -14.70 -10.94 -40.67
CA VAL A 421 -13.41 -10.23 -40.68
C VAL A 421 -13.48 -9.03 -41.62
N ILE A 422 -13.11 -7.85 -41.12
CA ILE A 422 -12.94 -6.63 -41.91
C ILE A 422 -11.44 -6.47 -42.23
N GLU A 423 -11.03 -6.84 -43.45
CA GLU A 423 -9.70 -6.49 -43.96
C GLU A 423 -9.65 -5.00 -44.32
N SER A 424 -8.94 -4.20 -43.52
CA SER A 424 -8.50 -2.87 -43.97
C SER A 424 -7.29 -3.02 -44.87
N GLY A 425 -7.48 -2.72 -46.16
CA GLY A 425 -6.49 -2.98 -47.21
C GLY A 425 -5.17 -2.22 -47.06
N ASN A 426 -4.12 -2.82 -47.64
CA ASN A 426 -2.75 -2.29 -47.73
C ASN A 426 -2.67 -0.82 -48.15
N HIS A 427 -1.64 -0.13 -47.65
CA HIS A 427 -0.88 0.76 -48.52
C HIS A 427 0.61 0.40 -48.50
N SER A 428 1.17 0.32 -49.71
CA SER A 428 2.50 -0.20 -50.01
C SER A 428 3.65 0.76 -49.68
N ILE A 429 4.82 0.16 -49.48
CA ILE A 429 6.13 0.81 -49.54
C ILE A 429 6.35 1.35 -50.98
N LYS A 430 6.91 2.55 -51.09
CA LYS A 430 7.63 3.04 -52.29
C LYS A 430 8.88 3.80 -51.85
N GLU A 431 9.98 3.54 -52.54
CA GLU A 431 11.24 4.29 -52.48
C GLU A 431 11.32 5.26 -53.68
N GLU A 432 12.31 6.17 -53.65
CA GLU A 432 12.76 7.09 -54.73
C GLU A 432 11.77 8.26 -55.05
N ASP A 433 12.19 9.49 -55.41
CA ASP A 433 13.53 10.05 -55.70
C ASP A 433 13.58 11.58 -55.37
N TYR A 434 14.75 12.23 -55.50
CA TYR A 434 14.97 13.69 -55.47
C TYR A 434 14.44 14.38 -56.76
N ASP A 435 13.79 15.57 -56.64
CA ASP A 435 14.28 16.82 -57.27
C ASP A 435 13.51 18.10 -56.81
N THR A 436 14.02 19.28 -57.20
CA THR A 436 13.60 20.65 -56.84
C THR A 436 12.48 21.26 -57.71
N ASP A 437 11.63 22.16 -57.16
CA ASP A 437 11.69 23.64 -57.35
C ASP A 437 10.51 24.38 -56.64
N LYS A 438 10.51 25.72 -56.65
CA LYS A 438 9.65 26.71 -55.93
C LYS A 438 8.23 26.83 -56.53
N THR A 439 7.19 27.38 -55.88
CA THR A 439 7.01 28.77 -55.37
C THR A 439 5.76 28.92 -54.49
N ASP A 440 5.82 29.86 -53.53
CA ASP A 440 4.81 30.83 -53.01
C ASP A 440 3.28 30.60 -53.20
N GLU A 441 2.35 31.01 -52.31
CA GLU A 441 2.36 32.18 -51.41
C GLU A 441 1.28 32.14 -50.28
N SER A 442 1.64 32.51 -49.03
CA SER A 442 0.83 33.11 -47.91
C SER A 442 -0.58 32.57 -47.50
N ARG A 443 -0.95 32.39 -46.21
CA ARG A 443 -0.94 33.33 -45.06
C ARG A 443 -1.16 32.64 -43.68
N ASN A 444 -0.38 33.07 -42.68
CA ASN A 444 -0.64 33.32 -41.23
C ASN A 444 -1.77 32.60 -40.45
N SER A 445 -1.62 32.27 -39.14
CA SER A 445 -0.50 32.44 -38.17
C SER A 445 -0.78 31.70 -36.84
N SER A 446 0.26 31.53 -36.00
CA SER A 446 0.26 31.32 -34.52
C SER A 446 -0.50 30.09 -33.95
N ASP A 447 0.05 29.24 -33.07
CA ASP A 447 1.24 29.34 -32.22
C ASP A 447 2.09 28.05 -32.17
N THR A 448 3.33 28.21 -31.74
CA THR A 448 4.34 27.17 -31.49
C THR A 448 4.33 26.79 -29.97
N ASP A 449 5.21 25.97 -29.38
CA ASP A 449 6.54 25.53 -29.80
C ASP A 449 6.98 24.13 -29.28
N GLU A 450 8.16 23.74 -29.77
CA GLU A 450 9.00 22.58 -29.51
C GLU A 450 9.43 22.41 -28.02
N PHE A 451 9.77 21.24 -27.47
CA PHE A 451 10.57 20.07 -27.88
C PHE A 451 12.09 20.21 -27.63
N TYR A 452 12.51 19.70 -26.45
CA TYR A 452 13.87 19.27 -26.02
C TYR A 452 14.98 20.32 -25.82
N PHE A 453 15.73 20.14 -24.71
CA PHE A 453 17.19 20.03 -24.79
C PHE A 453 17.76 19.14 -23.67
N TYR A 454 19.00 18.68 -23.86
CA TYR A 454 19.78 17.83 -22.97
C TYR A 454 21.19 18.44 -22.92
N ASP A 455 21.69 18.83 -21.75
CA ASP A 455 23.04 19.39 -21.63
C ASP A 455 23.93 18.65 -20.63
N GLY A 456 25.13 18.34 -21.11
CA GLY A 456 26.33 18.03 -20.34
C GLY A 456 27.44 19.03 -20.71
N PRO A 457 28.50 19.16 -19.90
CA PRO A 457 29.29 20.39 -19.86
C PRO A 457 30.54 20.40 -20.78
N ALA A 458 30.87 21.58 -21.29
CA ALA A 458 32.24 21.99 -21.71
C ALA A 458 32.38 23.52 -21.60
N ALA A 459 33.62 24.03 -21.56
CA ALA A 459 33.95 25.40 -21.15
C ALA A 459 34.66 26.24 -22.24
N GLY A 460 34.74 27.56 -22.00
CA GLY A 460 35.50 28.56 -22.79
C GLY A 460 34.69 29.85 -23.00
N GLY A 461 35.22 31.07 -22.80
CA GLY A 461 36.58 31.48 -22.44
C GLY A 461 36.63 32.83 -21.71
N GLU A 462 37.84 33.31 -21.44
CA GLU A 462 38.18 34.40 -20.51
C GLU A 462 38.15 35.81 -21.11
N ASP A 463 38.35 36.83 -20.26
CA ASP A 463 38.71 38.18 -20.69
C ASP A 463 39.77 38.82 -19.75
N THR A 464 40.67 39.63 -20.32
CA THR A 464 41.63 40.59 -19.70
C THR A 464 43.01 40.17 -19.11
N SER A 465 44.05 40.46 -19.91
CA SER A 465 45.25 41.30 -19.57
C SER A 465 46.59 40.73 -19.02
N PHE A 466 47.61 40.88 -19.88
CA PHE A 466 48.97 41.44 -19.66
C PHE A 466 50.19 40.58 -19.18
N SER A 467 51.28 40.75 -19.94
CA SER A 467 52.73 40.49 -19.70
C SER A 467 53.30 39.06 -19.62
N SER A 468 54.29 38.85 -20.51
CA SER A 468 55.26 37.73 -20.63
C SER A 468 56.52 37.96 -19.74
N PRO A 469 57.66 37.21 -19.87
CA PRO A 469 57.94 35.96 -20.62
C PRO A 469 58.76 34.89 -19.84
N GLU A 470 59.15 33.82 -20.55
CA GLU A 470 60.43 33.08 -20.51
C GLU A 470 60.41 31.53 -20.34
N SER A 471 61.27 30.94 -21.17
CA SER A 471 61.69 29.55 -21.40
C SER A 471 62.09 28.74 -20.15
N GLN A 472 62.06 27.41 -20.14
CA GLN A 472 63.14 26.57 -20.73
C GLN A 472 62.80 25.07 -20.90
N TYR A 473 63.79 24.32 -21.40
CA TYR A 473 63.72 22.97 -21.98
C TYR A 473 64.39 21.90 -21.07
N VAL A 474 64.41 20.64 -21.53
CA VAL A 474 65.18 19.45 -21.06
C VAL A 474 64.40 18.43 -20.17
N PRO A 475 64.38 17.13 -20.57
CA PRO A 475 63.77 16.01 -19.80
C PRO A 475 64.83 15.21 -19.00
N ASP A 476 64.39 14.24 -18.19
CA ASP A 476 65.29 13.16 -17.73
C ASP A 476 64.62 11.77 -17.64
N ILE A 477 65.46 10.74 -17.65
CA ILE A 477 65.18 9.33 -17.96
C ILE A 477 65.49 8.46 -16.73
N ASN A 478 64.61 7.48 -16.40
CA ASN A 478 64.99 6.08 -16.08
C ASN A 478 63.82 5.25 -15.52
N GLY A 479 63.96 3.91 -15.54
CA GLY A 479 63.37 3.08 -14.47
C GLY A 479 62.32 2.00 -14.80
N GLN A 480 62.59 1.14 -15.78
CA GLN A 480 62.18 -0.29 -15.86
C GLN A 480 60.84 -0.81 -15.26
N LYS A 481 60.07 -1.46 -16.16
CA LYS A 481 59.40 -2.79 -16.00
C LYS A 481 58.42 -3.03 -14.83
N GLY A 482 57.14 -3.19 -15.18
CA GLY A 482 56.14 -3.89 -14.37
C GLY A 482 54.84 -4.16 -15.14
N SER A 483 54.52 -5.41 -15.42
CA SER A 483 53.36 -5.82 -16.23
C SER A 483 52.01 -5.47 -15.60
N ARG A 484 51.09 -4.85 -16.34
CA ARG A 484 49.69 -4.63 -15.90
C ARG A 484 48.67 -5.05 -16.97
N ALA A 485 48.66 -6.34 -17.28
CA ALA A 485 47.72 -6.96 -18.22
C ALA A 485 46.71 -7.90 -17.49
N SER A 486 45.98 -7.37 -16.49
CA SER A 486 44.94 -8.14 -15.77
C SER A 486 44.02 -7.25 -14.90
N GLN A 487 43.26 -6.33 -15.51
CA GLN A 487 42.22 -5.59 -14.77
C GLN A 487 41.11 -5.01 -15.66
N LEU A 488 40.42 -5.88 -16.41
CA LEU A 488 39.19 -5.55 -17.14
C LEU A 488 38.15 -6.68 -17.07
N ALA A 489 37.93 -7.21 -15.86
CA ALA A 489 36.82 -8.09 -15.57
C ALA A 489 35.49 -7.30 -15.67
N ARG A 490 34.85 -7.40 -16.83
CA ARG A 490 33.62 -6.69 -17.20
C ARG A 490 32.46 -7.14 -16.29
N LYS A 491 32.14 -6.36 -15.26
CA LYS A 491 31.05 -6.64 -14.30
C LYS A 491 29.72 -6.78 -15.07
N LYS A 492 29.12 -7.98 -15.10
CA LYS A 492 27.80 -8.23 -15.73
C LYS A 492 26.76 -7.26 -15.13
N PRO A 493 25.89 -6.62 -15.92
CA PRO A 493 24.85 -5.74 -15.39
C PRO A 493 23.84 -6.55 -14.57
N GLN A 494 23.59 -6.14 -13.32
CA GLN A 494 22.59 -6.78 -12.48
C GLN A 494 21.18 -6.45 -12.99
N LEU A 495 20.44 -7.50 -13.33
CA LEU A 495 19.01 -7.45 -13.60
C LEU A 495 18.24 -6.99 -12.36
N PRO A 496 17.04 -6.39 -12.50
CA PRO A 496 16.20 -6.02 -11.34
C PRO A 496 15.72 -7.22 -10.52
N TYR A 497 15.87 -8.43 -11.06
CA TYR A 497 15.68 -9.68 -10.35
C TYR A 497 17.05 -10.37 -10.22
N PRO A 498 17.50 -10.76 -9.02
CA PRO A 498 18.78 -11.45 -8.86
C PRO A 498 18.69 -12.84 -9.51
N ASN A 499 19.40 -13.00 -10.63
CA ASN A 499 19.64 -14.31 -11.22
C ASN A 499 20.85 -14.92 -10.52
N ASN A 500 20.61 -15.85 -9.59
CA ASN A 500 21.63 -16.82 -9.23
C ASN A 500 21.73 -17.82 -10.40
N GLU A 501 22.55 -17.49 -11.40
CA GLU A 501 23.18 -18.52 -12.22
C GLU A 501 23.76 -19.54 -11.24
N LYS A 502 23.36 -20.82 -11.34
CA LYS A 502 24.05 -21.88 -10.58
C LYS A 502 25.49 -21.89 -11.08
N SER A 503 26.41 -21.35 -10.29
CA SER A 503 27.81 -21.70 -10.43
C SER A 503 27.94 -23.15 -10.01
N ASP A 504 28.35 -24.02 -10.93
CA ASP A 504 28.79 -25.38 -10.63
C ASP A 504 30.18 -25.32 -9.96
N ALA A 505 30.22 -24.69 -8.79
CA ALA A 505 31.33 -24.62 -7.87
C ALA A 505 30.86 -25.29 -6.57
N GLU A 506 31.68 -26.21 -6.05
CA GLU A 506 31.34 -27.05 -4.91
C GLU A 506 30.93 -26.24 -3.68
N SER A 507 29.96 -26.76 -2.94
CA SER A 507 29.43 -26.12 -1.73
C SER A 507 30.33 -26.38 -0.53
N ASP A 508 31.34 -25.52 -0.33
CA ASP A 508 32.03 -25.46 0.96
C ASP A 508 31.18 -24.70 1.98
N PHE A 509 30.35 -25.46 2.70
CA PHE A 509 29.75 -25.06 3.96
C PHE A 509 30.83 -25.05 5.06
N GLN A 510 31.03 -23.92 5.72
CA GLN A 510 31.53 -23.89 7.10
C GLN A 510 30.69 -22.91 7.94
N PHE A 511 30.32 -23.41 9.13
CA PHE A 511 29.40 -22.93 10.17
C PHE A 511 29.01 -21.44 10.21
#